data_AF-A0A252BU39-F1
#
_entry.id   AF-A0A252BU39-F1
#
_cell.length_a   1.000
_cell.length_b   1.000
_cell.length_c   1.000
_cell.angle_alpha   90.00
_cell.angle_beta   90.00
_cell.angle_gamma   90.00
#
_symmetry.space_group_name_H-M   'P 1'
#
loop_
_entity.id
_entity.type
_entity.pdbx_description
1 polymer ?
#
loop_
_entity_poly.entity_id
_entity_poly.type
_entity_poly.pdbx_seq_one_letter_code
_entity_poly.pdbx_strand_id
1 'polypeptide(L)'
;FLLIGLAAMYVIRLPGDGIKPTPKEERAIMWSSIGEGIGLFLASNIVINLHRPELLLPSMALVVGLHFLPIAFAAGFHPFYVLGAALIVAATAGFVMGAPMGGEVSGLMAAGAVWLASGMAIRRDWLAKRKTPTTA
;
A
#
# COMPACT_ATOMS: atom_id res chain seq x y z
N PHE A 1 13.79 1.15 -1.30
CA PHE A 1 13.11 2.44 -1.00
C PHE A 1 13.74 3.65 -1.70
N LEU A 2 15.05 3.94 -1.56
CA LEU A 2 15.66 5.16 -2.14
C LEU A 2 15.38 5.34 -3.65
N LEU A 3 15.59 4.29 -4.46
CA LEU A 3 15.34 4.35 -5.90
C LEU A 3 13.88 4.64 -6.26
N ILE A 4 12.93 4.04 -5.54
CA ILE A 4 11.49 4.28 -5.72
C ILE A 4 11.17 5.74 -5.38
N GLY A 5 11.73 6.27 -4.28
CA GLY A 5 11.57 7.66 -3.89
C GLY A 5 12.13 8.65 -4.91
N LEU A 6 13.36 8.41 -5.40
CA LEU A 6 13.98 9.22 -6.46
C LEU A 6 13.16 9.20 -7.76
N ALA A 7 12.68 8.02 -8.17
CA ALA A 7 11.85 7.86 -9.36
C ALA A 7 10.50 8.58 -9.20
N ALA A 8 9.85 8.46 -8.04
CA ALA A 8 8.61 9.17 -7.76
C ALA A 8 8.82 10.70 -7.80
N MET A 9 9.86 11.21 -7.15
CA MET A 9 10.19 12.64 -7.17
C MET A 9 10.45 13.15 -8.59
N TYR A 10 11.15 12.38 -9.41
CA TYR A 10 11.38 12.72 -10.80
C TYR A 10 10.06 12.81 -11.58
N VAL A 11 9.19 11.78 -11.47
CA VAL A 11 7.93 11.71 -12.23
C VAL A 11 6.93 12.78 -11.79
N ILE A 12 6.82 13.08 -10.49
CA ILE A 12 5.93 14.13 -9.97
C ILE A 12 6.30 15.51 -10.55
N ARG A 13 7.59 15.76 -10.76
CA ARG A 13 8.10 17.04 -11.29
C ARG A 13 7.99 17.17 -12.81
N LEU A 14 7.64 16.10 -13.53
CA LEU A 14 7.47 16.17 -14.98
C LEU A 14 6.21 16.98 -15.34
N PRO A 15 6.26 17.79 -16.42
CA PRO A 15 5.09 18.48 -16.95
C PRO A 15 4.00 17.49 -17.40
N GLY A 16 2.76 17.94 -17.40
CA GLY A 16 1.57 17.13 -17.69
C GLY A 16 0.75 16.80 -16.44
N ASP A 17 -0.56 16.60 -16.64
CA ASP A 17 -1.53 16.44 -15.55
C ASP A 17 -1.38 15.12 -14.76
N GLY A 18 -0.79 14.09 -15.38
CA GLY A 18 -0.68 12.77 -14.78
C GLY A 18 -2.03 12.14 -14.44
N ILE A 19 -2.04 11.26 -13.46
CA ILE A 19 -3.27 10.64 -12.96
C ILE A 19 -3.78 11.44 -11.76
N LYS A 20 -4.96 12.05 -11.91
CA LYS A 20 -5.64 12.76 -10.82
C LYS A 20 -6.83 11.93 -10.32
N PRO A 21 -6.95 11.71 -9.00
CA PRO A 21 -8.13 11.07 -8.44
C PRO A 21 -9.36 11.99 -8.56
N THR A 22 -10.50 11.39 -8.80
CA THR A 22 -11.82 12.02 -8.68
C THR A 22 -12.16 12.31 -7.22
N PRO A 23 -13.13 13.20 -6.92
CA PRO A 23 -13.52 13.50 -5.54
C PRO A 23 -13.98 12.26 -4.73
N LYS A 24 -14.57 11.28 -5.41
CA LYS A 24 -14.96 10.00 -4.80
C LYS A 24 -13.73 9.19 -4.38
N GLU A 25 -12.73 9.10 -5.26
CA GLU A 25 -11.47 8.41 -4.98
C GLU A 25 -10.68 9.09 -3.88
N GLU A 26 -10.60 10.43 -3.91
CA GLU A 26 -9.93 11.23 -2.88
C GLU A 26 -10.56 11.01 -1.50
N ARG A 27 -11.90 11.03 -1.41
CA ARG A 27 -12.61 10.73 -0.17
C ARG A 27 -12.34 9.32 0.32
N ALA A 28 -12.31 8.33 -0.59
CA ALA A 28 -12.00 6.95 -0.23
C ALA A 28 -10.56 6.79 0.27
N ILE A 29 -9.58 7.43 -0.40
CA ILE A 29 -8.19 7.47 0.05
C ILE A 29 -8.11 8.08 1.45
N MET A 30 -8.72 9.26 1.66
CA MET A 30 -8.69 9.94 2.96
C MET A 30 -9.27 9.08 4.09
N TRP A 31 -10.50 8.57 3.95
CA TRP A 31 -11.14 7.76 5.00
C TRP A 31 -10.42 6.43 5.22
N SER A 32 -9.92 5.82 4.15
CA SER A 32 -9.18 4.57 4.26
C SER A 32 -7.82 4.76 4.95
N SER A 33 -7.11 5.85 4.67
CA SER A 33 -5.84 6.18 5.34
C SER A 33 -6.03 6.57 6.81
N ILE A 34 -7.13 7.26 7.15
CA ILE A 34 -7.49 7.48 8.56
C ILE A 34 -7.74 6.14 9.26
N GLY A 35 -8.54 5.27 8.63
CA GLY A 35 -8.83 3.93 9.13
C GLY A 35 -7.57 3.06 9.30
N GLU A 36 -6.65 3.13 8.35
CA GLU A 36 -5.34 2.49 8.42
C GLU A 36 -4.54 3.01 9.63
N GLY A 37 -4.42 4.32 9.80
CA GLY A 37 -3.67 4.91 10.92
C GLY A 37 -4.22 4.45 12.28
N ILE A 38 -5.55 4.47 12.44
CA ILE A 38 -6.21 3.95 13.65
C ILE A 38 -5.97 2.44 13.79
N GLY A 39 -6.12 1.68 12.71
CA GLY A 39 -5.93 0.24 12.69
C GLY A 39 -4.50 -0.17 13.07
N LEU A 40 -3.49 0.52 12.54
CA LEU A 40 -2.08 0.29 12.86
C LEU A 40 -1.80 0.63 14.32
N PHE A 41 -2.33 1.74 14.83
CA PHE A 41 -2.20 2.12 16.23
C PHE A 41 -2.80 1.06 17.15
N LEU A 42 -4.04 0.65 16.90
CA LEU A 42 -4.73 -0.37 17.70
C LEU A 42 -4.04 -1.73 17.60
N ALA A 43 -3.74 -2.20 16.39
CA ALA A 43 -3.09 -3.50 16.18
C ALA A 43 -1.74 -3.56 16.89
N SER A 44 -0.92 -2.51 16.77
CA SER A 44 0.38 -2.42 17.45
C SER A 44 0.22 -2.46 18.97
N ASN A 45 -0.72 -1.68 19.52
CA ASN A 45 -0.95 -1.68 20.97
C ASN A 45 -1.47 -3.04 21.45
N ILE A 46 -2.39 -3.67 20.73
CA ILE A 46 -2.94 -4.98 21.10
C ILE A 46 -1.83 -6.03 21.13
N VAL A 47 -1.04 -6.20 20.06
CA VAL A 47 -0.02 -7.26 20.02
C VAL A 47 1.08 -7.05 21.06
N ILE A 48 1.47 -5.80 21.33
CA ILE A 48 2.46 -5.48 22.35
C ILE A 48 1.90 -5.76 23.75
N ASN A 49 0.68 -5.33 24.06
CA ASN A 49 0.06 -5.57 25.38
C ASN A 49 -0.29 -7.05 25.60
N LEU A 50 -0.48 -7.83 24.54
CA LEU A 50 -0.61 -9.29 24.62
C LEU A 50 0.75 -10.01 24.72
N HIS A 51 1.87 -9.28 24.76
CA HIS A 51 3.22 -9.83 24.80
C HIS A 51 3.53 -10.74 23.58
N ARG A 52 2.96 -10.41 22.42
CA ARG A 52 3.15 -11.12 21.14
C ARG A 52 3.77 -10.20 20.06
N PRO A 53 4.95 -9.58 20.31
CA PRO A 53 5.55 -8.62 19.37
C PRO A 53 5.90 -9.24 18.01
N GLU A 54 6.06 -10.55 17.93
CA GLU A 54 6.27 -11.27 16.66
C GLU A 54 5.08 -11.15 15.70
N LEU A 55 3.87 -10.88 16.22
CA LEU A 55 2.65 -10.70 15.43
C LEU A 55 2.50 -9.28 14.88
N LEU A 56 3.45 -8.38 15.17
CA LEU A 56 3.39 -7.00 14.73
C LEU A 56 3.41 -6.88 13.21
N LEU A 57 4.39 -7.50 12.54
CA LEU A 57 4.50 -7.41 11.08
C LEU A 57 3.32 -8.05 10.33
N PRO A 58 2.82 -9.25 10.72
CA PRO A 58 1.60 -9.81 10.14
C PRO A 58 0.37 -8.94 10.38
N SER A 59 0.22 -8.36 11.57
CA SER A 59 -0.89 -7.45 11.90
C SER A 59 -0.85 -6.18 11.07
N MET A 60 0.33 -5.57 10.91
CA MET A 60 0.51 -4.40 10.05
C MET A 60 0.20 -4.73 8.59
N ALA A 61 0.72 -5.84 8.06
CA ALA A 61 0.44 -6.28 6.69
C ALA A 61 -1.07 -6.48 6.45
N LEU A 62 -1.80 -7.01 7.44
CA LEU A 62 -3.25 -7.17 7.36
C LEU A 62 -3.98 -5.83 7.30
N VAL A 63 -3.68 -4.91 8.23
CA VAL A 63 -4.28 -3.56 8.24
C VAL A 63 -4.00 -2.85 6.92
N VAL A 64 -2.77 -2.94 6.44
CA VAL A 64 -2.36 -2.34 5.17
C VAL A 64 -3.13 -2.97 4.00
N GLY A 65 -3.21 -4.29 3.94
CA GLY A 65 -3.97 -4.99 2.90
C GLY A 65 -5.46 -4.62 2.87
N LEU A 66 -6.08 -4.52 4.05
CA LEU A 66 -7.50 -4.16 4.17
C LEU A 66 -7.79 -2.72 3.72
N HIS A 67 -6.90 -1.77 3.99
CA HIS A 67 -7.11 -0.38 3.55
C HIS A 67 -7.09 -0.25 2.02
N PHE A 68 -6.45 -1.16 1.28
CA PHE A 68 -6.45 -1.06 -0.19
C PHE A 68 -7.80 -1.42 -0.79
N LEU A 69 -8.67 -2.16 -0.09
CA LEU A 69 -9.95 -2.62 -0.62
C LEU A 69 -10.96 -1.47 -0.84
N PRO A 70 -11.21 -0.55 0.11
CA PRO A 70 -12.08 0.60 -0.12
C PRO A 70 -11.56 1.50 -1.25
N ILE A 71 -10.24 1.70 -1.33
CA ILE A 71 -9.60 2.51 -2.37
C ILE A 71 -9.80 1.84 -3.74
N ALA A 72 -9.56 0.53 -3.84
CA ALA A 72 -9.76 -0.25 -5.06
C ALA A 72 -11.20 -0.17 -5.57
N PHE A 73 -12.16 -0.28 -4.64
CA PHE A 73 -13.59 -0.18 -4.95
C PHE A 73 -13.97 1.22 -5.45
N ALA A 74 -13.49 2.27 -4.80
CA ALA A 74 -13.79 3.63 -5.21
C ALA A 74 -13.20 3.98 -6.58
N ALA A 75 -11.97 3.53 -6.84
CA ALA A 75 -11.22 3.80 -8.07
C ALA A 75 -11.52 2.87 -9.24
N GLY A 76 -12.21 1.74 -9.01
CA GLY A 76 -12.38 0.69 -10.02
C GLY A 76 -11.04 0.15 -10.54
N PHE A 77 -9.95 0.31 -9.80
CA PHE A 77 -8.60 0.01 -10.25
C PHE A 77 -8.14 -1.36 -9.73
N HIS A 78 -8.30 -2.39 -10.58
CA HIS A 78 -8.00 -3.79 -10.25
C HIS A 78 -6.64 -4.06 -9.57
N PRO A 79 -5.54 -3.39 -9.93
CA PRO A 79 -4.26 -3.62 -9.26
C PRO A 79 -4.27 -3.33 -7.75
N PHE A 80 -5.15 -2.47 -7.26
CA PHE A 80 -5.31 -2.27 -5.81
C PHE A 80 -6.01 -3.44 -5.12
N TYR A 81 -6.94 -4.13 -5.79
CA TYR A 81 -7.49 -5.40 -5.27
C TYR A 81 -6.42 -6.47 -5.18
N VAL A 82 -5.58 -6.60 -6.22
CA VAL A 82 -4.48 -7.57 -6.25
C VAL A 82 -3.48 -7.28 -5.14
N LEU A 83 -3.10 -6.01 -4.95
CA LEU A 83 -2.21 -5.60 -3.87
C LEU A 83 -2.82 -5.88 -2.49
N GLY A 84 -4.07 -5.48 -2.25
CA GLY A 84 -4.75 -5.73 -0.99
C GLY A 84 -4.83 -7.23 -0.68
N ALA A 85 -5.21 -8.05 -1.66
CA ALA A 85 -5.24 -9.50 -1.52
C ALA A 85 -3.86 -10.11 -1.24
N ALA A 86 -2.82 -9.65 -1.95
CA ALA A 86 -1.45 -10.13 -1.72
C ALA A 86 -0.95 -9.81 -0.31
N LEU A 87 -1.31 -8.65 0.23
CA LEU A 87 -0.97 -8.25 1.60
C LEU A 87 -1.75 -9.04 2.65
N ILE A 88 -3.03 -9.31 2.41
CA ILE A 88 -3.84 -10.19 3.27
C ILE A 88 -3.24 -11.60 3.28
N VAL A 89 -2.86 -12.15 2.12
CA VAL A 89 -2.20 -13.46 2.02
C VAL A 89 -0.86 -13.47 2.76
N ALA A 90 -0.04 -12.43 2.60
CA ALA A 90 1.21 -12.27 3.34
C ALA A 90 0.99 -12.29 4.85
N ALA A 91 -0.01 -11.54 5.33
CA ALA A 91 -0.38 -11.52 6.73
C ALA A 91 -0.87 -12.89 7.23
N THR A 92 -1.77 -13.55 6.48
CA THR A 92 -2.25 -14.90 6.82
C THR A 92 -1.10 -15.90 6.90
N ALA A 93 -0.17 -15.88 5.94
CA ALA A 93 1.02 -16.71 6.00
C ALA A 93 1.85 -16.44 7.26
N GLY A 94 2.04 -15.17 7.61
CA GLY A 94 2.72 -14.77 8.84
C GLY A 94 2.05 -15.28 10.12
N PHE A 95 0.71 -15.18 10.20
CA PHE A 95 -0.04 -15.70 11.34
C PHE A 95 0.02 -17.24 11.44
N VAL A 96 -0.04 -17.95 10.31
CA VAL A 96 -0.02 -19.42 10.27
C VAL A 96 1.36 -19.98 10.62
N MET A 97 2.44 -19.35 10.16
CA MET A 97 3.81 -19.84 10.41
C MET A 97 4.28 -19.64 11.85
N GLY A 98 3.72 -18.66 12.56
CA GLY A 98 4.09 -18.38 13.95
C GLY A 98 5.53 -17.88 14.13
N ALA A 99 5.96 -17.72 15.38
CA ALA A 99 7.28 -17.20 15.72
C ALA A 99 8.39 -18.22 15.45
N PRO A 100 9.60 -17.79 15.02
CA PRO A 100 9.98 -16.42 14.65
C PRO A 100 9.74 -16.09 13.17
N MET A 101 9.54 -17.10 12.31
CA MET A 101 9.55 -16.94 10.85
C MET A 101 8.37 -16.13 10.30
N GLY A 102 7.21 -16.17 10.95
CA GLY A 102 5.98 -15.56 10.44
C GLY A 102 6.10 -14.05 10.25
N GLY A 103 6.79 -13.37 11.17
CA GLY A 103 7.05 -11.93 11.05
C GLY A 103 7.94 -11.58 9.87
N GLU A 104 9.04 -12.32 9.69
CA GLU A 104 9.99 -12.11 8.60
C GLU A 104 9.37 -12.38 7.23
N VAL A 105 8.65 -13.50 7.09
CA VAL A 105 7.98 -13.89 5.86
C VAL A 105 6.90 -12.88 5.47
N SER A 106 6.00 -12.53 6.41
CA SER A 106 4.96 -11.54 6.14
C SER A 106 5.56 -10.18 5.82
N GLY A 107 6.59 -9.76 6.55
CA GLY A 107 7.27 -8.48 6.33
C GLY A 107 7.93 -8.39 4.96
N LEU A 108 8.66 -9.42 4.55
CA LEU A 108 9.33 -9.48 3.24
C LEU A 108 8.32 -9.53 2.09
N MET A 109 7.28 -10.36 2.20
CA MET A 109 6.22 -10.46 1.21
C MET A 109 5.48 -9.12 1.06
N ALA A 110 5.11 -8.50 2.18
CA ALA A 110 4.41 -7.22 2.17
C ALA A 110 5.28 -6.10 1.59
N ALA A 111 6.55 -6.00 2.01
CA ALA A 111 7.49 -5.02 1.46
C ALA A 111 7.67 -5.20 -0.05
N GLY A 112 7.87 -6.44 -0.50
CA GLY A 112 7.99 -6.77 -1.92
C GLY A 112 6.74 -6.36 -2.73
N ALA A 113 5.55 -6.68 -2.22
CA ALA A 113 4.29 -6.33 -2.86
C ALA A 113 4.12 -4.80 -3.00
N VAL A 114 4.40 -4.05 -1.93
CA VAL A 114 4.30 -2.58 -1.96
C VAL A 114 5.36 -1.94 -2.86
N TRP A 115 6.58 -2.49 -2.92
CA TRP A 115 7.63 -2.00 -3.83
C TRP A 115 7.27 -2.21 -5.29
N LEU A 116 6.76 -3.40 -5.64
CA LEU A 116 6.28 -3.69 -6.99
C LEU A 116 5.12 -2.76 -7.36
N ALA A 117 4.14 -2.59 -6.47
CA ALA A 117 3.02 -1.68 -6.67
C ALA A 117 3.47 -0.22 -6.85
N SER A 118 4.42 0.24 -6.04
CA SER A 118 4.99 1.59 -6.15
C SER A 118 5.67 1.79 -7.50
N GLY A 119 6.49 0.83 -7.95
CA GLY A 119 7.13 0.88 -9.26
C GLY A 119 6.11 0.91 -10.42
N MET A 120 5.06 0.10 -10.33
CA MET A 120 3.96 0.11 -11.32
C MET A 120 3.22 1.45 -11.32
N ALA A 121 2.94 2.03 -10.15
CA ALA A 121 2.27 3.33 -10.02
C ALA A 121 3.10 4.46 -10.64
N ILE A 122 4.40 4.52 -10.33
CA ILE A 122 5.33 5.51 -10.91
C ILE A 122 5.37 5.38 -12.44
N ARG A 123 5.51 4.15 -12.95
CA ARG A 123 5.51 3.90 -14.40
C ARG A 123 4.19 4.35 -15.05
N ARG A 124 3.06 4.07 -14.40
CA ARG A 124 1.72 4.42 -14.91
C ARG A 124 1.55 5.95 -14.98
N ASP A 125 1.96 6.68 -13.95
CA ASP A 125 1.88 8.15 -13.93
C ASP A 125 2.84 8.79 -14.95
N TRP A 126 4.06 8.27 -15.07
CA TRP A 126 5.00 8.70 -16.10
C TRP A 126 4.44 8.55 -17.51
N LEU A 127 3.83 7.40 -17.82
CA LEU A 127 3.20 7.15 -19.11
C LEU A 127 1.99 8.05 -19.35
N ALA A 128 1.23 8.39 -18.31
CA ALA A 128 0.10 9.33 -18.42
C ALA A 128 0.61 10.74 -18.78
N LYS A 129 1.61 11.25 -18.05
CA LYS A 129 2.21 12.58 -18.31
C LYS A 129 2.82 12.70 -19.72
N ARG A 130 3.44 11.63 -20.24
CA ARG A 130 3.96 11.63 -21.62
C ARG A 130 2.87 11.75 -22.71
N LYS A 131 1.62 11.36 -22.41
CA LYS A 131 0.50 11.42 -23.36
C LYS A 131 -0.23 12.77 -23.33
N THR A 132 -0.08 13.54 -22.26
CA THR A 132 -0.61 14.89 -22.11
C THR A 132 0.52 15.90 -21.91
N PRO A 133 1.33 16.20 -22.95
CA PRO A 133 2.26 17.32 -22.88
C PRO A 133 1.45 18.59 -22.63
N THR A 134 1.79 19.34 -21.59
CA THR A 134 1.27 20.69 -21.44
C THR A 134 1.63 21.48 -22.70
N THR A 135 0.65 21.94 -23.47
CA THR A 135 0.89 22.96 -24.49
C THR A 135 1.50 24.16 -23.78
N ALA A 136 2.74 24.49 -24.15
CA ALA A 136 3.49 25.63 -23.63
C ALA A 136 2.78 26.95 -23.93
#